data_AF-A0AAE3JHY8-F1
#
_entry.id   AF-A0AAE3JHY8-F1
#
_cell.length_a   1.000
_cell.length_b   1.000
_cell.length_c   1.000
_cell.angle_alpha   90.00
_cell.angle_beta   90.00
_cell.angle_gamma   90.00
#
_symmetry.space_group_name_H-M   'P 1'
#
loop_
_entity.id
_entity.type
_entity.pdbx_description
1 polymer ?
#
loop_
_entity_poly.entity_id
_entity_poly.type
_entity_poly.pdbx_seq_one_letter_code
_entity_poly.pdbx_strand_id
1 'polypeptide(L)'
;MWKVVATDEYLKWFGLQDGDSKESILSKVILLEEFGPSLGRPHVDTLKGSSMRNLKELRARTTSHVLRVLFYFDEDRQALLLIGGDKKGKNEKEFYDRLIHQAESLIKRYRH
;
A
#
# COMPACT_ATOMS: atom_id res chain seq x y z
N MET A 1 18.58 -2.74 -1.31
CA MET A 1 17.35 -3.44 -1.68
C MET A 1 16.60 -3.80 -0.40
N TRP A 2 15.33 -3.41 -0.32
CA TRP A 2 14.39 -3.76 0.75
C TRP A 2 13.66 -5.03 0.38
N LYS A 3 13.31 -5.87 1.35
CA LYS A 3 12.45 -7.03 1.06
C LYS A 3 11.00 -6.55 0.98
N VAL A 4 10.26 -6.89 -0.07
CA VAL A 4 8.81 -6.67 -0.09
C VAL A 4 8.11 -7.98 0.24
N VAL A 5 7.27 -7.96 1.26
CA VAL A 5 6.43 -9.09 1.68
C VAL A 5 4.98 -8.67 1.63
N ALA A 6 4.07 -9.63 1.49
CA ALA A 6 2.64 -9.36 1.36
C ALA A 6 1.85 -10.21 2.36
N THR A 7 0.80 -9.61 2.92
CA THR A 7 -0.22 -10.34 3.67
C THR A 7 -1.17 -11.10 2.73
N ASP A 8 -1.89 -12.08 3.26
CA ASP A 8 -2.92 -12.80 2.51
C ASP A 8 -4.03 -11.84 2.03
N GLU A 9 -4.35 -10.83 2.82
CA GLU A 9 -5.34 -9.81 2.49
C GLU A 9 -4.93 -8.95 1.30
N TYR A 10 -3.65 -8.57 1.23
CA TYR A 10 -3.11 -7.93 0.03
C TYR A 10 -3.16 -8.87 -1.17
N LEU A 11 -2.69 -10.11 -1.04
CA LEU A 11 -2.65 -11.06 -2.15
C LEU A 11 -4.05 -11.34 -2.71
N LYS A 12 -5.05 -11.52 -1.83
CA LYS A 12 -6.46 -11.68 -2.22
C LYS A 12 -6.98 -10.45 -2.95
N TRP A 13 -6.75 -9.25 -2.41
CA TRP A 13 -7.19 -8.01 -3.06
C TRP A 13 -6.50 -7.81 -4.41
N PHE A 14 -5.18 -8.01 -4.49
CA PHE A 14 -4.38 -7.88 -5.69
C PHE A 14 -4.83 -8.88 -6.78
N GLY A 15 -5.14 -10.12 -6.39
CA GLY A 15 -5.63 -11.15 -7.29
C GLY A 15 -6.91 -10.77 -8.03
N LEU A 16 -7.77 -9.96 -7.41
CA LEU A 16 -9.04 -9.47 -7.98
C LEU A 16 -8.88 -8.29 -8.96
N GLN A 17 -7.69 -7.71 -9.09
CA GLN A 17 -7.47 -6.55 -9.98
C GLN A 17 -7.33 -7.00 -11.45
N ASP A 18 -7.68 -6.09 -12.36
CA ASP A 18 -7.42 -6.24 -13.80
C ASP A 18 -5.91 -6.18 -14.14
N GLY A 19 -5.57 -6.48 -15.39
CA GLY A 19 -4.18 -6.54 -15.86
C GLY A 19 -3.43 -5.23 -15.70
N ASP A 20 -4.00 -4.12 -16.18
CA ASP A 20 -3.38 -2.79 -16.12
C ASP A 20 -3.15 -2.35 -14.67
N SER A 21 -4.11 -2.63 -13.80
CA SER A 21 -4.03 -2.35 -12.37
C SER A 21 -2.90 -3.15 -11.71
N LYS A 22 -2.78 -4.45 -12.04
CA LYS A 22 -1.70 -5.30 -11.54
C LYS A 22 -0.33 -4.79 -12.00
N GLU A 23 -0.17 -4.49 -13.28
CA GLU A 23 1.08 -3.96 -13.84
C GLU A 23 1.47 -2.62 -13.20
N SER A 24 0.51 -1.70 -13.10
CA SER A 24 0.73 -0.39 -12.47
C SER A 24 1.19 -0.54 -11.01
N ILE A 25 0.57 -1.43 -10.23
CA ILE A 25 0.96 -1.71 -8.84
C ILE A 25 2.35 -2.35 -8.77
N LEU A 26 2.61 -3.40 -9.56
CA LEU A 26 3.91 -4.11 -9.55
C LEU A 26 5.06 -3.18 -9.91
N SER A 27 4.86 -2.26 -10.85
CA SER A 27 5.86 -1.22 -11.16
C SER A 27 6.26 -0.39 -9.93
N LYS A 28 5.31 -0.13 -9.02
CA LYS A 28 5.59 0.63 -7.79
C LYS A 28 6.21 -0.24 -6.70
N VAL A 29 5.86 -1.53 -6.67
CA VAL A 29 6.48 -2.51 -5.77
C VAL A 29 7.97 -2.67 -6.10
N ILE A 30 8.34 -2.75 -7.38
CA ILE A 30 9.76 -2.83 -7.80
C ILE A 30 10.54 -1.60 -7.34
N LEU A 31 9.99 -0.40 -7.56
CA LEU A 31 10.62 0.83 -7.05
C LEU A 31 10.73 0.83 -5.52
N LEU A 32 9.73 0.31 -4.82
CA LEU A 32 9.76 0.21 -3.36
C LEU A 32 10.87 -0.75 -2.88
N GLU A 33 11.07 -1.85 -3.58
CA GLU A 33 12.15 -2.81 -3.32
C GLU A 33 13.53 -2.17 -3.53
N GLU A 34 13.70 -1.38 -4.59
CA GLU A 34 14.95 -0.72 -4.92
C GLU A 34 15.30 0.41 -3.93
N PHE A 35 14.35 1.33 -3.72
CA PHE A 35 14.60 2.60 -3.03
C PHE A 35 14.16 2.62 -1.56
N GLY A 36 13.26 1.72 -1.13
CA GLY A 36 12.78 1.64 0.25
C GLY A 36 12.28 2.99 0.80
N PRO A 37 12.68 3.41 2.01
CA PRO A 37 12.29 4.68 2.62
C PRO A 37 12.68 5.94 1.83
N SER A 38 13.65 5.83 0.91
CA SER A 38 14.02 6.93 0.02
C SER A 38 13.03 7.12 -1.13
N LEU A 39 12.13 6.16 -1.37
CA LEU A 39 11.04 6.32 -2.33
C LEU A 39 10.00 7.31 -1.78
N GLY A 40 9.90 8.46 -2.43
CA GLY A 40 8.94 9.52 -2.10
C GLY A 40 7.87 9.71 -3.15
N ARG A 41 7.29 10.91 -3.17
CA ARG A 41 6.32 11.32 -4.20
C ARG A 41 6.99 11.30 -5.59
N PRO A 42 6.27 10.89 -6.65
CA PRO A 42 4.82 10.67 -6.69
C PRO A 42 4.38 9.25 -6.27
N HIS A 43 5.30 8.32 -6.01
CA HIS A 43 5.03 6.89 -5.84
C HIS A 43 4.61 6.50 -4.43
N VAL A 44 5.18 7.16 -3.42
CA VAL A 44 4.88 6.92 -2.01
C VAL A 44 4.52 8.22 -1.31
N ASP A 45 3.64 8.15 -0.32
CA ASP A 45 3.30 9.28 0.54
C ASP A 45 3.00 8.84 1.98
N THR A 46 2.96 9.81 2.90
CA THR A 46 2.53 9.60 4.29
C THR A 46 1.02 9.71 4.43
N LEU A 47 0.44 8.97 5.36
CA LEU A 47 -0.99 9.02 5.67
C LEU A 47 -1.26 10.03 6.79
N LYS A 48 -2.26 10.89 6.61
CA LYS A 48 -2.65 11.90 7.63
C LYS A 48 -3.55 11.35 8.74
N GLY A 49 -4.16 10.17 8.55
CA GLY A 49 -5.15 9.59 9.46
C GLY A 49 -4.65 8.48 10.38
N SER A 50 -3.37 8.09 10.30
CA SER A 50 -2.77 7.08 11.17
C SER A 50 -1.73 7.71 12.09
N SER A 51 -1.65 7.23 13.33
CA SER A 51 -0.56 7.59 14.26
C SER A 51 0.76 6.85 13.93
N MET A 52 0.72 5.83 13.08
CA MET A 52 1.88 5.01 12.73
C MET A 52 2.68 5.65 11.59
N ARG A 53 3.81 6.30 11.92
CA ARG A 53 4.67 6.97 10.92
C ARG A 53 5.26 6.06 9.83
N ASN A 54 5.40 4.77 10.14
CA ASN A 54 5.92 3.76 9.22
C ASN A 54 4.84 3.16 8.31
N LEU A 55 3.56 3.46 8.56
CA LEU A 55 2.46 3.13 7.67
C LEU A 55 2.37 4.19 6.56
N LYS A 56 2.53 3.75 5.31
CA LYS A 56 2.60 4.59 4.12
C LYS A 56 1.66 4.08 3.04
N GLU A 57 1.46 4.90 2.00
CA GLU A 57 0.74 4.49 0.80
C GLU A 57 1.66 4.39 -0.41
N LEU A 58 1.56 3.30 -1.17
CA LEU A 58 1.97 3.24 -2.57
C LEU A 58 0.83 3.77 -3.45
N ARG A 59 1.21 4.53 -4.49
CA ARG A 59 0.30 5.29 -5.33
C ARG A 59 0.46 4.83 -6.77
N ALA A 60 -0.53 4.08 -7.23
CA ALA A 60 -0.66 3.62 -8.60
C ALA A 60 -1.89 4.25 -9.27
N ARG A 61 -1.87 4.30 -10.59
CA ARG A 61 -2.97 4.85 -11.41
C ARG A 61 -2.97 4.17 -12.78
N THR A 62 -4.17 3.95 -13.29
CA THR A 62 -4.44 3.60 -14.69
C THR A 62 -5.44 4.62 -15.25
N THR A 63 -5.83 4.48 -16.52
CA THR A 63 -6.96 5.26 -17.08
C THR A 63 -8.25 5.02 -16.28
N SER A 64 -8.44 3.79 -15.82
CA SER A 64 -9.67 3.35 -15.17
C SER A 64 -9.65 3.48 -13.66
N HIS A 65 -8.49 3.47 -12.98
CA HIS A 65 -8.39 3.33 -11.53
C HIS A 65 -7.39 4.28 -10.86
N VAL A 66 -7.66 4.64 -9.59
CA VAL A 66 -6.74 5.39 -8.72
C VAL A 66 -6.44 4.54 -7.49
N LEU A 67 -5.40 3.71 -7.59
CA LEU A 67 -5.13 2.63 -6.64
C LEU A 67 -4.21 3.12 -5.51
N ARG A 68 -4.54 2.74 -4.28
CA ARG A 68 -3.69 2.92 -3.09
C ARG A 68 -3.44 1.59 -2.44
N VAL A 69 -2.18 1.28 -2.16
CA VAL A 69 -1.78 0.11 -1.38
C VAL A 69 -1.13 0.62 -0.10
N LEU A 70 -1.70 0.27 1.05
CA LEU A 70 -1.08 0.59 2.32
C LEU A 70 -0.05 -0.48 2.66
N PHE A 71 1.10 -0.02 3.11
CA PHE A 71 2.21 -0.87 3.50
C PHE A 71 2.92 -0.30 4.71
N TYR A 72 3.65 -1.15 5.42
CA TYR A 72 4.37 -0.78 6.63
C TYR A 72 5.85 -1.11 6.50
N PHE A 73 6.72 -0.15 6.81
CA PHE A 73 8.16 -0.40 6.95
C PHE A 73 8.49 -0.91 8.35
N ASP A 74 9.04 -2.12 8.44
CA ASP A 74 9.50 -2.71 9.69
C ASP A 74 10.98 -2.46 9.98
N GLU A 75 11.42 -2.91 11.15
CA GLU A 75 12.79 -2.75 11.64
C GLU A 75 13.77 -3.71 10.92
N ASP A 76 13.26 -4.79 10.34
CA ASP A 76 14.00 -5.82 9.61
C ASP A 76 14.21 -5.48 8.13
N ARG A 77 14.03 -4.20 7.78
CA ARG A 77 14.14 -3.68 6.40
C ARG A 77 13.19 -4.36 5.41
N GLN A 78 11.98 -4.65 5.86
CA GLN A 78 10.90 -5.14 5.01
C GLN A 78 9.82 -4.07 4.82
N ALA A 79 9.25 -4.05 3.62
CA ALA A 79 8.00 -3.38 3.33
C ALA A 79 6.89 -4.43 3.28
N LEU A 80 6.04 -4.47 4.30
CA LEU A 80 4.89 -5.36 4.36
C LEU A 80 3.69 -4.71 3.68
N LEU A 81 3.30 -5.20 2.50
CA LEU A 81 2.08 -4.82 1.80
C LEU A 81 0.87 -5.40 2.54
N LEU A 82 -0.05 -4.54 2.98
CA LEU A 82 -1.13 -4.91 3.90
C LEU A 82 -2.46 -5.08 3.17
N ILE A 83 -2.89 -4.05 2.45
CA ILE A 83 -4.19 -4.01 1.77
C ILE A 83 -4.18 -2.91 0.73
N GLY A 84 -5.06 -3.01 -0.27
CA GLY A 84 -5.26 -1.93 -1.24
C GLY A 84 -6.71 -1.57 -1.47
N GLY A 85 -6.92 -0.49 -2.21
CA GLY A 85 -8.23 -0.04 -2.64
C GLY A 85 -8.17 0.93 -3.81
N ASP A 86 -9.20 0.91 -4.64
CA ASP A 86 -9.43 1.95 -5.64
C ASP A 86 -10.17 3.13 -5.02
N LYS A 87 -9.56 4.30 -5.07
CA LYS A 87 -10.09 5.57 -4.56
C LYS A 87 -11.03 6.25 -5.56
N LYS A 88 -10.97 5.89 -6.85
CA LYS A 88 -11.73 6.59 -7.90
C LYS A 88 -13.23 6.60 -7.58
N GLY A 89 -13.84 7.78 -7.65
CA GLY A 89 -15.27 7.97 -7.40
C GLY A 89 -15.72 7.81 -5.94
N LYS A 90 -14.80 7.63 -4.98
CA LYS A 90 -15.13 7.48 -3.56
C LYS A 90 -14.94 8.78 -2.78
N ASN A 91 -15.69 8.94 -1.70
CA ASN A 91 -15.41 9.97 -0.70
C ASN A 91 -14.01 9.73 -0.12
N GLU A 92 -13.15 10.74 -0.18
CA GLU A 92 -11.74 10.62 0.21
C GLU A 92 -11.57 10.26 1.69
N LYS A 93 -12.32 10.92 2.56
CA LYS A 93 -12.23 10.72 4.01
C LYS A 93 -12.61 9.29 4.38
N GLU A 94 -13.79 8.85 3.95
CA GLU A 94 -14.29 7.50 4.23
C GLU A 94 -13.40 6.40 3.62
N PHE A 95 -12.86 6.65 2.42
CA PHE A 95 -11.92 5.74 1.78
C PHE A 95 -10.67 5.51 2.65
N TYR A 96 -10.04 6.61 3.10
CA TYR A 96 -8.82 6.53 3.88
C TYR A 96 -9.09 6.00 5.29
N ASP A 97 -10.14 6.46 5.97
CA ASP A 97 -10.50 5.99 7.32
C ASP A 97 -10.67 4.46 7.32
N ARG A 98 -11.42 3.92 6.36
CA ARG A 98 -11.63 2.46 6.25
C ARG A 98 -10.34 1.71 5.94
N LEU A 99 -9.55 2.19 4.97
CA LEU A 99 -8.34 1.49 4.52
C LEU A 99 -7.25 1.51 5.61
N ILE A 100 -7.11 2.63 6.33
CA ILE A 100 -6.19 2.77 7.47
C ILE A 100 -6.58 1.82 8.60
N HIS A 101 -7.85 1.77 9.00
CA HIS A 101 -8.31 0.86 10.05
C HIS A 101 -8.03 -0.61 9.72
N GLN A 102 -8.22 -1.01 8.46
CA GLN A 102 -7.86 -2.36 8.00
C GLN A 102 -6.35 -2.58 8.10
N ALA A 103 -5.54 -1.66 7.59
CA ALA A 103 -4.09 -1.77 7.59
C ALA A 103 -3.51 -1.85 9.01
N GLU A 104 -3.97 -1.00 9.94
CA GLU A 104 -3.53 -1.02 11.34
C GLU A 104 -3.88 -2.34 12.04
N SER A 105 -5.05 -2.92 11.72
CA SER A 105 -5.45 -4.23 12.23
C SER A 105 -4.55 -5.35 11.70
N LEU A 106 -4.14 -5.25 10.43
CA LEU A 106 -3.21 -6.21 9.82
C LEU A 106 -1.80 -6.09 10.40
N ILE A 107 -1.30 -4.87 10.66
CA ILE A 107 -0.01 -4.69 11.31
C ILE A 107 0.03 -5.42 12.65
N LYS A 108 -1.02 -5.26 13.49
CA LYS A 108 -1.12 -5.96 14.79
C LYS A 108 -1.17 -7.48 14.67
N ARG A 109 -1.66 -8.02 13.54
CA ARG A 109 -1.75 -9.46 13.30
C ARG A 109 -0.44 -10.07 12.84
N TYR A 110 0.29 -9.37 11.97
CA TYR A 110 1.48 -9.90 11.29
C TYR A 110 2.80 -9.42 11.92
N ARG A 111 2.79 -8.38 12.75
CA ARG A 111 3.92 -8.00 13.62
C ARG A 111 3.56 -8.36 15.06
N HIS A 112 4.12 -9.47 15.54
CA HIS A 112 4.10 -9.84 16.97
C HIS A 112 5.13 -9.04 17.74
#